data_AF-A0A7L2QKT2-F1
#
_entry.id   AF-A0A7L2QKT2-F1
#
_cell.length_a   1.000
_cell.length_b   1.000
_cell.length_c   1.000
_cell.angle_alpha   90.00
_cell.angle_beta   90.00
_cell.angle_gamma   90.00
#
_symmetry.space_group_name_H-M   'P 1'
#
loop_
_entity.id
_entity.type
_entity.pdbx_description
1 polymer ?
#
loop_
_entity_poly.entity_id
_entity_poly.type
_entity_poly.pdbx_seq_one_letter_code
_entity_poly.pdbx_strand_id
1 'polypeptide(L)'
;MSLQMISTISNSSLLQPGFSLLNFDGHVFFFGQKGWPKRSCPTGVFLLDIKQNELKMKPVFFSKDSCYLPPLRYPALCTLRSDARADEYQYIIHGGKTPNNDLSDKIYFMSLASKTSKKMTFQCIEKDLGGDVPEARYGHTINVVHSRGKSMSVLFGGRSYTPLAQRTTETWNSVVDCLPSVFLIDFEFGCCTSYMLPELQDGLSFHVSIARDDTIYILGGHSLQNNTRSPNLYKLKIDLPLGSPAVTCTVLPGGISVSSAIVTQISDNEFVLVGGYHSDSQKRLVCNTIVLEDSKIEIVESAGPEWTPDIKHCRMWFGCDMGEGSVLLGIPGANKQIIPDANYFYILRCKGAEEDKEEELITQTCSQTSSEDPGDSTPFEDSEEFCFSAEANSFDADDADTYNEDDEEDESETGYWITCCASCNIDINTWVPFYSTELNKPAMILCSSGAGHWVHAQCMDLSETMLLHLSEANVKYFCNEHIDLNKGLQTPQKAMCLKKPPMKPLRKKKTMKLSTPAKKSFLRRLFE
;
A
#
# COMPACT_ATOMS: atom_id res chain seq x y z
N MET A 1 24.80 -5.69 -11.78
CA MET A 1 23.81 -5.67 -10.68
C MET A 1 24.49 -6.02 -9.37
N SER A 2 24.25 -5.27 -8.31
CA SER A 2 24.79 -5.52 -6.96
C SER A 2 23.66 -5.80 -5.98
N LEU A 3 23.81 -6.83 -5.15
CA LEU A 3 22.83 -7.22 -4.14
C LEU A 3 23.41 -6.98 -2.75
N GLN A 4 22.67 -6.27 -1.91
CA GLN A 4 23.11 -5.87 -0.58
C GLN A 4 22.02 -6.16 0.46
N MET A 5 22.37 -6.87 1.54
CA MET A 5 21.47 -7.05 2.67
C MET A 5 21.37 -5.75 3.49
N ILE A 6 20.18 -5.48 4.01
CA ILE A 6 19.88 -4.30 4.81
C ILE A 6 19.46 -4.73 6.21
N SER A 7 20.04 -4.13 7.25
CA SER A 7 19.54 -4.26 8.61
C SER A 7 18.37 -3.30 8.82
N THR A 8 17.34 -3.76 9.53
CA THR A 8 16.20 -2.91 9.90
C THR A 8 16.25 -2.62 11.39
N ILE A 9 16.29 -1.35 11.77
CA ILE A 9 16.45 -0.97 13.18
C ILE A 9 15.11 -0.91 13.91
N SER A 10 14.07 -0.37 13.27
CA SER A 10 12.75 -0.16 13.87
C SER A 10 11.64 -0.24 12.83
N ASN A 11 10.42 -0.63 13.26
CA ASN A 11 9.21 -0.70 12.44
C ASN A 11 9.24 -1.67 11.23
N SER A 12 10.20 -2.59 11.15
CA SER A 12 10.27 -3.58 10.05
C SER A 12 9.05 -4.51 9.97
N SER A 13 8.34 -4.68 11.09
CA SER A 13 7.06 -5.41 11.14
C SER A 13 5.93 -4.75 10.35
N LEU A 14 6.09 -3.48 9.95
CA LEU A 14 5.16 -2.77 9.07
C LEU A 14 5.28 -3.21 7.60
N LEU A 15 6.47 -3.66 7.17
CA LEU A 15 6.69 -4.11 5.80
C LEU A 15 6.02 -5.49 5.58
N GLN A 16 5.20 -5.59 4.54
CA GLN A 16 4.43 -6.79 4.22
C GLN A 16 4.31 -7.00 2.70
N PRO A 17 4.13 -8.25 2.23
CA PRO A 17 3.88 -8.49 0.81
C PRO A 17 2.75 -7.62 0.25
N GLY A 18 3.02 -7.00 -0.90
CA GLY A 18 2.09 -6.08 -1.58
C GLY A 18 2.21 -4.62 -1.18
N PHE A 19 3.24 -4.24 -0.42
CA PHE A 19 3.56 -2.82 -0.22
C PHE A 19 3.93 -2.11 -1.52
N SER A 20 3.94 -0.78 -1.47
CA SER A 20 4.26 0.11 -2.57
C SER A 20 5.38 1.07 -2.15
N LEU A 21 6.27 1.38 -3.09
CA LEU A 21 7.27 2.44 -2.93
C LEU A 21 6.99 3.53 -3.96
N LEU A 22 7.07 4.77 -3.53
CA LEU A 22 6.84 5.97 -4.33
C LEU A 22 8.14 6.78 -4.31
N ASN A 23 8.69 7.13 -5.46
CA ASN A 23 9.91 7.93 -5.56
C ASN A 23 9.53 9.37 -5.93
N PHE A 24 9.76 10.31 -5.01
CA PHE A 24 9.63 11.74 -5.27
C PHE A 24 10.99 12.41 -5.09
N ASP A 25 11.53 13.01 -6.16
CA ASP A 25 12.82 13.70 -6.17
C ASP A 25 13.96 12.88 -5.53
N GLY A 26 14.10 11.59 -5.89
CA GLY A 26 15.12 10.69 -5.34
C GLY A 26 14.85 10.20 -3.91
N HIS A 27 13.77 10.65 -3.28
CA HIS A 27 13.36 10.19 -1.95
C HIS A 27 12.31 9.09 -2.08
N VAL A 28 12.54 7.96 -1.42
CA VAL A 28 11.68 6.78 -1.51
C VAL A 28 10.71 6.74 -0.33
N PHE A 29 9.42 6.64 -0.61
CA PHE A 29 8.35 6.59 0.38
C PHE A 29 7.64 5.25 0.36
N PHE A 30 7.51 4.65 1.53
CA PHE A 30 6.78 3.42 1.76
C PHE A 30 5.30 3.69 2.03
N PHE A 31 4.45 2.95 1.32
CA PHE A 31 3.00 2.93 1.46
C PHE A 31 2.48 1.49 1.51
N GLY A 32 1.38 1.25 2.23
CA GLY A 32 0.77 -0.08 2.38
C GLY A 32 1.27 -0.86 3.59
N GLN A 33 1.42 -0.19 4.74
CA GLN A 33 1.83 -0.80 6.00
C GLN A 33 0.92 -1.94 6.48
N LYS A 34 1.50 -2.87 7.25
CA LYS A 34 0.76 -3.95 7.92
C LYS A 34 -0.18 -3.38 8.98
N GLY A 35 -1.47 -3.70 8.84
CA GLY A 35 -2.52 -3.19 9.71
C GLY A 35 -2.88 -1.73 9.45
N TRP A 36 -3.82 -1.21 10.22
CA TRP A 36 -4.23 0.20 10.13
C TRP A 36 -3.14 1.15 10.64
N PRO A 37 -3.08 2.40 10.12
CA PRO A 37 -2.15 3.42 10.61
C PRO A 37 -2.28 3.62 12.13
N LYS A 38 -1.14 3.74 12.80
CA LYS A 38 -1.05 3.96 14.26
C LYS A 38 -0.91 5.45 14.56
N ARG A 39 -1.12 5.86 15.81
CA ARG A 39 -0.93 7.27 16.23
C ARG A 39 0.47 7.81 15.91
N SER A 40 1.50 6.95 15.96
CA SER A 40 2.88 7.32 15.59
C SER A 40 3.05 7.72 14.12
N CYS A 41 2.17 7.26 13.23
CA CYS A 41 2.14 7.64 11.83
C CYS A 41 0.70 7.50 11.29
N PRO A 42 -0.16 8.51 11.49
CA PRO A 42 -1.58 8.42 11.15
C PRO A 42 -1.83 8.38 9.63
N THR A 43 -0.87 8.83 8.83
CA THR A 43 -0.92 8.76 7.36
C THR A 43 -0.65 7.35 6.83
N GLY A 44 0.07 6.52 7.60
CA GLY A 44 0.52 5.20 7.14
C GLY A 44 1.54 5.24 6.01
N VAL A 45 2.13 6.42 5.74
CA VAL A 45 3.18 6.65 4.74
C VAL A 45 4.47 7.01 5.46
N PHE A 46 5.60 6.50 4.97
CA PHE A 46 6.90 6.70 5.61
C PHE A 46 7.97 7.03 4.59
N LEU A 47 8.87 7.95 4.90
CA LEU A 47 10.13 8.09 4.19
C LEU A 47 11.04 6.91 4.56
N LEU A 48 11.55 6.20 3.56
CA LEU A 48 12.58 5.19 3.72
C LEU A 48 13.96 5.86 3.63
N ASP A 49 14.58 6.04 4.79
CA ASP A 49 15.94 6.57 4.91
C ASP A 49 16.91 5.39 5.05
N ILE A 50 17.75 5.18 4.03
CA ILE A 50 18.73 4.10 4.00
C ILE A 50 20.12 4.72 4.15
N LYS A 51 20.75 4.51 5.31
CA LYS A 51 22.10 4.99 5.61
C LYS A 51 22.94 3.86 6.14
N GLN A 52 24.17 3.70 5.63
CA GLN A 52 25.12 2.66 6.09
C GLN A 52 24.51 1.24 6.12
N ASN A 53 23.62 0.93 5.15
CA ASN A 53 22.89 -0.34 5.05
C ASN A 53 21.87 -0.59 6.17
N GLU A 54 21.46 0.47 6.86
CA GLU A 54 20.37 0.45 7.83
C GLU A 54 19.16 1.14 7.22
N LEU A 55 18.01 0.46 7.23
CA LEU A 55 16.73 1.04 6.84
C LEU A 55 16.02 1.61 8.07
N LYS A 56 15.72 2.91 8.00
CA LYS A 56 14.92 3.65 8.96
C LYS A 56 13.66 4.18 8.29
N MET A 57 12.52 4.03 8.96
CA MET A 57 11.24 4.58 8.50
C MET A 57 10.92 5.84 9.29
N LYS A 58 10.71 6.97 8.60
CA LYS A 58 10.31 8.24 9.20
C LYS A 58 8.87 8.57 8.80
N PRO A 59 7.96 8.88 9.74
CA PRO A 59 6.58 9.21 9.39
C PRO A 59 6.51 10.48 8.53
N VAL A 60 5.59 10.50 7.57
CA VAL A 60 5.30 11.70 6.76
C VAL A 60 3.92 12.25 7.06
N PHE A 61 3.72 13.53 6.71
CA PHE A 61 2.52 14.27 7.06
C PHE A 61 1.70 14.59 5.83
N PHE A 62 0.39 14.68 6.01
CA PHE A 62 -0.53 15.12 5.00
C PHE A 62 -0.92 16.58 5.20
N SER A 63 -1.21 17.27 4.09
CA SER A 63 -1.76 18.62 4.09
C SER A 63 -3.19 18.62 4.63
N LYS A 64 -3.70 19.79 5.02
CA LYS A 64 -5.03 19.92 5.65
C LYS A 64 -6.18 19.52 4.72
N ASP A 65 -5.98 19.67 3.43
CA ASP A 65 -6.91 19.37 2.35
C ASP A 65 -6.75 17.93 1.80
N SER A 66 -5.88 17.13 2.41
CA SER A 66 -5.73 15.73 2.04
C SER A 66 -6.86 14.86 2.59
N CYS A 67 -7.28 13.88 1.79
CA CYS A 67 -7.95 12.69 2.30
C CYS A 67 -6.91 11.71 2.90
N TYR A 68 -7.32 10.97 3.92
CA TYR A 68 -6.55 9.82 4.39
C TYR A 68 -6.95 8.60 3.56
N LEU A 69 -5.95 7.93 2.99
CA LEU A 69 -6.14 6.68 2.27
C LEU A 69 -5.79 5.48 3.16
N PRO A 70 -6.52 4.35 3.07
CA PRO A 70 -6.16 3.14 3.78
C PRO A 70 -4.82 2.59 3.29
N PRO A 71 -4.06 1.84 4.11
CA PRO A 71 -2.85 1.17 3.63
C PRO A 71 -3.24 0.00 2.71
N LEU A 72 -3.11 0.24 1.40
CA LEU A 72 -3.52 -0.68 0.35
C LEU A 72 -2.39 -1.66 0.04
N ARG A 73 -2.72 -2.95 -0.08
CA ARG A 73 -1.82 -3.98 -0.60
C ARG A 73 -2.14 -4.32 -2.04
N TYR A 74 -1.11 -4.48 -2.85
CA TYR A 74 -1.20 -4.74 -4.29
C TYR A 74 -2.10 -3.74 -5.05
N PRO A 75 -2.02 -2.42 -4.76
CA PRO A 75 -2.68 -1.43 -5.61
C PRO A 75 -1.97 -1.37 -6.98
N ALA A 76 -2.62 -0.79 -7.97
CA ALA A 76 -1.94 -0.34 -9.17
C ALA A 76 -1.40 1.08 -8.95
N LEU A 77 -0.19 1.31 -9.44
CA LEU A 77 0.53 2.58 -9.29
C LEU A 77 0.98 3.08 -10.66
N CYS A 78 0.91 4.39 -10.88
CA CYS A 78 1.56 5.03 -12.00
C CYS A 78 2.02 6.44 -11.62
N THR A 79 3.14 6.87 -12.18
CA THR A 79 3.54 8.27 -12.15
C THR A 79 2.77 9.07 -13.20
N LEU A 80 2.36 10.28 -12.85
CA LEU A 80 1.71 11.25 -13.71
C LEU A 80 2.51 12.55 -13.65
N ARG A 81 2.91 13.09 -14.80
CA ARG A 81 3.57 14.41 -14.86
C ARG A 81 2.51 15.50 -14.81
N SER A 82 2.62 16.43 -13.87
CA SER A 82 1.75 17.61 -13.78
C SER A 82 2.27 18.69 -14.73
N ASP A 83 1.69 18.74 -15.93
CA ASP A 83 1.97 19.72 -16.98
C ASP A 83 3.42 19.72 -17.52
N ALA A 84 3.61 20.09 -18.79
CA ALA A 84 4.93 19.98 -19.44
C ALA A 84 5.99 20.98 -18.92
N ARG A 85 5.62 21.85 -17.97
CA ARG A 85 6.43 22.99 -17.50
C ARG A 85 6.75 22.97 -16.00
N ALA A 86 6.16 22.07 -15.22
CA ALA A 86 6.46 21.94 -13.80
C ALA A 86 7.17 20.60 -13.55
N ASP A 87 8.20 20.60 -12.72
CA ASP A 87 8.88 19.40 -12.23
C ASP A 87 8.03 18.64 -11.18
N GLU A 88 6.72 18.89 -11.13
CA GLU A 88 5.81 18.28 -10.17
C GLU A 88 5.26 16.97 -10.74
N TYR A 89 5.64 15.86 -10.11
CA TYR A 89 5.10 14.54 -10.41
C TYR A 89 4.11 14.13 -9.33
N GLN A 90 3.07 13.43 -9.76
CA GLN A 90 2.03 12.85 -8.92
C GLN A 90 2.05 11.33 -9.07
N TYR A 91 1.66 10.62 -8.02
CA TYR A 91 1.36 9.20 -8.11
C TYR A 91 -0.14 8.98 -8.15
N ILE A 92 -0.58 8.20 -9.13
CA ILE A 92 -1.92 7.62 -9.20
C ILE A 92 -1.89 6.29 -8.47
N ILE A 93 -2.80 6.09 -7.52
CA ILE A 93 -2.97 4.86 -6.76
C ILE A 93 -4.40 4.38 -6.95
N HIS A 94 -4.59 3.20 -7.55
CA HIS A 94 -5.92 2.63 -7.78
C HIS A 94 -6.07 1.26 -7.13
N GLY A 95 -7.19 1.07 -6.44
CA GLY A 95 -7.62 -0.22 -5.91
C GLY A 95 -6.69 -0.80 -4.86
N GLY A 96 -6.55 -2.13 -4.83
CA GLY A 96 -5.78 -2.83 -3.80
C GLY A 96 -6.64 -3.31 -2.62
N LYS A 97 -6.00 -4.06 -1.72
CA LYS A 97 -6.63 -4.66 -0.54
C LYS A 97 -6.40 -3.80 0.70
N THR A 98 -7.47 -3.44 1.42
CA THR A 98 -7.37 -2.77 2.71
C THR A 98 -6.85 -3.73 3.81
N PRO A 99 -6.53 -3.24 5.02
CA PRO A 99 -6.18 -4.11 6.15
C PRO A 99 -7.28 -5.09 6.55
N ASN A 100 -8.55 -4.75 6.28
CA ASN A 100 -9.70 -5.61 6.52
C ASN A 100 -9.91 -6.66 5.41
N ASN A 101 -9.02 -6.68 4.40
CA ASN A 101 -9.13 -7.43 3.16
C ASN A 101 -10.26 -6.97 2.23
N ASP A 102 -10.92 -5.85 2.46
CA ASP A 102 -11.83 -5.27 1.47
C ASP A 102 -11.04 -4.82 0.23
N LEU A 103 -11.72 -4.78 -0.92
CA LEU A 103 -11.14 -4.24 -2.15
C LEU A 103 -11.57 -2.80 -2.30
N SER A 104 -10.60 -1.92 -2.54
CA SER A 104 -10.88 -0.55 -2.96
C SER A 104 -11.19 -0.50 -4.45
N ASP A 105 -12.17 0.30 -4.84
CA ASP A 105 -12.39 0.79 -6.20
C ASP A 105 -11.96 2.26 -6.36
N LYS A 106 -11.43 2.85 -5.29
CA LYS A 106 -11.06 4.26 -5.25
C LYS A 106 -9.74 4.52 -5.94
N ILE A 107 -9.63 5.75 -6.44
CA ILE A 107 -8.42 6.27 -7.05
C ILE A 107 -7.93 7.51 -6.28
N TYR A 108 -6.66 7.50 -5.94
CA TYR A 108 -6.00 8.55 -5.16
C TYR A 108 -4.85 9.15 -5.95
N PHE A 109 -4.72 10.47 -5.83
CA PHE A 109 -3.62 11.24 -6.39
C PHE A 109 -2.76 11.71 -5.22
N MET A 110 -1.49 11.32 -5.21
CA MET A 110 -0.53 11.71 -4.20
C MET A 110 0.53 12.63 -4.81
N SER A 111 0.60 13.87 -4.36
CA SER A 111 1.61 14.88 -4.72
C SER A 111 2.44 15.29 -3.52
N LEU A 112 3.67 15.73 -3.75
CA LEU A 112 4.45 16.46 -2.76
C LEU A 112 3.92 17.91 -2.69
N ALA A 113 3.33 18.30 -1.57
CA ALA A 113 2.72 19.63 -1.39
C ALA A 113 3.71 20.67 -0.85
N SER A 114 4.60 20.26 0.06
CA SER A 114 5.69 21.12 0.51
C SER A 114 6.89 20.29 0.96
N LYS A 115 8.08 20.83 0.67
CA LYS A 115 9.36 20.29 1.09
C LYS A 115 10.09 21.35 1.91
N THR A 116 10.21 21.12 3.21
CA THR A 116 11.09 21.90 4.09
C THR A 116 12.26 21.03 4.52
N SER A 117 13.38 21.63 4.95
CA SER A 117 14.61 20.91 5.30
C SER A 117 14.44 19.80 6.35
N LYS A 118 13.37 19.86 7.15
CA LYS A 118 13.06 18.87 8.20
C LYS A 118 11.78 18.06 7.96
N LYS A 119 10.92 18.46 7.03
CA LYS A 119 9.55 17.89 6.92
C LYS A 119 9.05 17.93 5.49
N MET A 120 8.55 16.78 5.04
CA MET A 120 7.86 16.60 3.76
C MET A 120 6.38 16.42 4.03
N THR A 121 5.57 17.21 3.31
CA THR A 121 4.10 17.17 3.42
C THR A 121 3.52 16.76 2.08
N PHE A 122 2.69 15.73 2.09
CA PHE A 122 1.98 15.25 0.90
C PHE A 122 0.57 15.79 0.84
N GLN A 123 0.06 15.95 -0.37
CA GLN A 123 -1.36 16.13 -0.63
C GLN A 123 -1.91 14.85 -1.24
N CYS A 124 -2.97 14.31 -0.64
CA CYS A 124 -3.66 13.12 -1.16
C CYS A 124 -5.11 13.47 -1.51
N ILE A 125 -5.50 13.32 -2.77
CA ILE A 125 -6.83 13.66 -3.27
C ILE A 125 -7.50 12.41 -3.83
N GLU A 126 -8.67 12.06 -3.31
CA GLU A 126 -9.54 11.06 -3.91
C GLU A 126 -10.22 11.66 -5.14
N LYS A 127 -10.21 10.94 -6.26
CA LYS A 127 -10.92 11.33 -7.48
C LYS A 127 -12.09 10.40 -7.69
N ASP A 128 -13.26 10.98 -7.94
CA ASP A 128 -14.43 10.22 -8.37
C ASP A 128 -14.38 10.03 -9.89
N LEU A 129 -14.84 8.86 -10.34
CA LEU A 129 -14.90 8.49 -11.75
C LEU A 129 -16.34 8.17 -12.13
N GLY A 130 -16.76 8.60 -13.32
CA GLY A 130 -18.03 8.24 -13.94
C GLY A 130 -17.87 7.37 -15.18
N GLY A 131 -18.98 6.89 -15.76
CA GLY A 131 -18.97 6.04 -16.94
C GLY A 131 -18.72 4.57 -16.61
N ASP A 132 -17.90 3.89 -17.41
CA ASP A 132 -17.59 2.46 -17.26
C ASP A 132 -16.51 2.26 -16.19
N VAL A 133 -16.81 2.59 -14.93
CA VAL A 133 -15.84 2.51 -13.83
C VAL A 133 -15.46 1.05 -13.57
N PRO A 134 -14.16 0.71 -13.50
CA PRO A 134 -13.73 -0.65 -13.18
C PRO A 134 -14.16 -1.05 -11.77
N GLU A 135 -14.60 -2.30 -11.59
CA GLU A 135 -14.87 -2.84 -10.26
C GLU A 135 -13.63 -2.85 -9.34
N ALA A 136 -13.88 -2.89 -8.02
CA ALA A 136 -12.87 -3.01 -6.99
C ALA A 136 -11.97 -4.22 -7.22
N ARG A 137 -10.65 -3.99 -7.27
CA ARG A 137 -9.67 -5.00 -7.71
C ARG A 137 -8.28 -4.77 -7.16
N TYR A 138 -7.44 -5.79 -7.23
CA TYR A 138 -6.02 -5.74 -6.85
C TYR A 138 -5.15 -6.57 -7.80
N GLY A 139 -3.85 -6.28 -7.84
CA GLY A 139 -2.91 -6.97 -8.74
C GLY A 139 -3.14 -6.68 -10.22
N HIS A 140 -3.87 -5.60 -10.54
CA HIS A 140 -3.96 -5.01 -11.87
C HIS A 140 -2.83 -3.99 -12.08
N THR A 141 -2.77 -3.44 -13.27
CA THR A 141 -1.84 -2.35 -13.60
C THR A 141 -2.59 -1.11 -14.07
N ILE A 142 -1.95 0.05 -13.92
CA ILE A 142 -2.39 1.31 -14.47
C ILE A 142 -1.16 2.01 -15.06
N ASN A 143 -1.30 2.59 -16.24
CA ASN A 143 -0.25 3.39 -16.88
C ASN A 143 -0.82 4.65 -17.50
N VAL A 144 0.01 5.68 -17.65
CA VAL A 144 -0.31 6.89 -18.42
C VAL A 144 0.35 6.78 -19.79
N VAL A 145 -0.44 7.03 -20.84
CA VAL A 145 0.03 7.12 -22.23
C VAL A 145 -0.17 8.52 -22.76
N HIS A 146 0.67 8.91 -23.72
CA HIS A 146 0.65 10.21 -24.37
C HIS A 146 0.51 10.00 -25.88
N SER A 147 -0.56 10.55 -26.45
CA SER A 147 -0.84 10.47 -27.88
C SER A 147 -1.33 11.82 -28.38
N ARG A 148 -0.70 12.35 -29.44
CA ARG A 148 -1.09 13.61 -30.10
C ARG A 148 -1.22 14.80 -29.14
N GLY A 149 -0.36 14.87 -28.13
CA GLY A 149 -0.36 15.94 -27.12
C GLY A 149 -1.43 15.80 -26.03
N LYS A 150 -2.19 14.69 -26.00
CA LYS A 150 -3.12 14.34 -24.93
C LYS A 150 -2.56 13.21 -24.08
N SER A 151 -2.85 13.22 -22.79
CA SER A 151 -2.57 12.09 -21.90
C SER A 151 -3.86 11.32 -21.59
N MET A 152 -3.74 10.02 -21.37
CA MET A 152 -4.85 9.16 -20.97
C MET A 152 -4.31 8.08 -20.04
N SER A 153 -5.05 7.75 -18.99
CA SER A 153 -4.68 6.61 -18.14
C SER A 153 -5.34 5.35 -18.63
N VAL A 154 -4.62 4.24 -18.57
CA VAL A 154 -5.04 2.94 -19.07
C VAL A 154 -4.91 1.94 -17.93
N LEU A 155 -6.00 1.27 -17.60
CA LEU A 155 -6.07 0.26 -16.55
C LEU A 155 -6.41 -1.11 -17.15
N PHE A 156 -5.72 -2.16 -16.69
CA PHE A 156 -5.95 -3.52 -17.18
C PHE A 156 -5.74 -4.61 -16.11
N GLY A 157 -6.61 -5.62 -16.17
CA GLY A 157 -6.48 -6.88 -15.43
C GLY A 157 -6.83 -6.81 -13.95
N GLY A 158 -6.19 -7.70 -13.18
CA GLY A 158 -6.36 -7.85 -11.73
C GLY A 158 -7.41 -8.84 -11.30
N ARG A 159 -7.58 -8.94 -9.98
CA ARG A 159 -8.53 -9.84 -9.32
C ARG A 159 -9.54 -9.07 -8.51
N SER A 160 -10.74 -9.61 -8.49
CA SER A 160 -11.80 -9.23 -7.57
C SER A 160 -12.24 -10.44 -6.76
N TYR A 161 -13.00 -10.20 -5.70
CA TYR A 161 -13.68 -11.29 -5.02
C TYR A 161 -14.83 -11.80 -5.90
N THR A 162 -15.13 -13.11 -5.84
CA THR A 162 -16.26 -13.73 -6.56
C THR A 162 -17.53 -12.86 -6.45
N PRO A 163 -18.38 -12.69 -7.47
CA PRO A 163 -19.55 -11.83 -7.35
C PRO A 163 -20.45 -12.18 -6.15
N LEU A 164 -21.05 -11.18 -5.49
CA LEU A 164 -21.84 -11.35 -4.26
C LEU A 164 -22.93 -12.44 -4.39
N ALA A 165 -23.60 -12.51 -5.55
CA ALA A 165 -24.64 -13.51 -5.83
C ALA A 165 -24.14 -14.96 -5.82
N GLN A 166 -22.82 -15.18 -5.93
CA GLN A 166 -22.17 -16.49 -5.94
C GLN A 166 -21.30 -16.73 -4.70
N ARG A 167 -21.18 -15.76 -3.79
CA ARG A 167 -20.39 -15.93 -2.55
C ARG A 167 -21.19 -16.69 -1.51
N THR A 168 -20.50 -17.59 -0.82
CA THR A 168 -20.95 -18.21 0.43
C THR A 168 -20.01 -17.82 1.56
N THR A 169 -20.39 -18.07 2.81
CA THR A 169 -19.51 -17.86 3.97
C THR A 169 -18.23 -18.71 3.87
N GLU A 170 -18.31 -19.91 3.31
CA GLU A 170 -17.16 -20.81 3.07
C GLU A 170 -16.23 -20.30 1.96
N THR A 171 -16.78 -19.58 0.98
CA THR A 171 -16.03 -19.06 -0.18
C THR A 171 -15.81 -17.55 -0.10
N TRP A 172 -16.00 -16.93 1.06
CA TRP A 172 -16.03 -15.47 1.23
C TRP A 172 -14.79 -14.76 0.69
N ASN A 173 -13.62 -15.37 0.90
CA ASN A 173 -12.32 -14.84 0.45
C ASN A 173 -11.88 -15.36 -0.93
N SER A 174 -12.75 -16.09 -1.64
CA SER A 174 -12.44 -16.61 -2.97
C SER A 174 -12.39 -15.47 -3.97
N VAL A 175 -11.41 -15.53 -4.87
CA VAL A 175 -11.16 -14.50 -5.88
C VAL A 175 -11.30 -15.09 -7.26
N VAL A 176 -11.63 -14.23 -8.21
CA VAL A 176 -11.66 -14.50 -9.64
C VAL A 176 -10.80 -13.45 -10.33
N ASP A 177 -10.25 -13.75 -11.51
CA ASP A 177 -9.69 -12.67 -12.32
C ASP A 177 -10.83 -11.81 -12.88
N CYS A 178 -10.60 -10.50 -12.93
CA CYS A 178 -11.53 -9.57 -13.54
C CYS A 178 -11.66 -9.85 -15.05
N LEU A 179 -12.78 -9.43 -15.63
CA LEU A 179 -12.95 -9.45 -17.09
C LEU A 179 -11.78 -8.72 -17.78
N PRO A 180 -11.24 -9.25 -18.89
CA PRO A 180 -10.07 -8.70 -19.57
C PRO A 180 -10.39 -7.45 -20.41
N SER A 181 -11.13 -6.51 -19.82
CA SER A 181 -11.42 -5.20 -20.40
C SER A 181 -10.25 -4.25 -20.15
N VAL A 182 -9.94 -3.43 -21.16
CA VAL A 182 -9.04 -2.28 -21.04
C VAL A 182 -9.88 -1.05 -20.72
N PHE A 183 -9.53 -0.34 -19.66
CA PHE A 183 -10.23 0.89 -19.27
C PHE A 183 -9.38 2.10 -19.64
N LEU A 184 -9.94 3.02 -20.41
CA LEU A 184 -9.39 4.36 -20.59
C LEU A 184 -10.02 5.29 -19.57
N ILE A 185 -9.18 6.00 -18.82
CA ILE A 185 -9.57 6.90 -17.74
C ILE A 185 -9.04 8.28 -18.05
N ASP A 186 -9.96 9.21 -18.25
CA ASP A 186 -9.69 10.63 -18.43
C ASP A 186 -9.91 11.35 -17.10
N PHE A 187 -8.83 11.84 -16.50
CA PHE A 187 -8.89 12.55 -15.21
C PHE A 187 -9.27 14.03 -15.33
N GLU A 188 -9.20 14.61 -16.52
CA GLU A 188 -9.66 15.99 -16.76
C GLU A 188 -11.18 16.04 -16.69
N PHE A 189 -11.85 15.06 -17.33
CA PHE A 189 -13.31 14.95 -17.32
C PHE A 189 -13.87 13.99 -16.25
N GLY A 190 -13.01 13.21 -15.60
CA GLY A 190 -13.40 12.23 -14.59
C GLY A 190 -14.24 11.08 -15.17
N CYS A 191 -13.95 10.63 -16.39
CA CYS A 191 -14.75 9.62 -17.08
C CYS A 191 -13.92 8.39 -17.48
N CYS A 192 -14.57 7.23 -17.42
CA CYS A 192 -14.03 5.93 -17.79
C CYS A 192 -14.78 5.37 -18.99
N THR A 193 -14.04 4.77 -19.93
CA THR A 193 -14.61 4.01 -21.05
C THR A 193 -13.94 2.65 -21.13
N SER A 194 -14.73 1.59 -21.24
CA SER A 194 -14.23 0.21 -21.32
C SER A 194 -14.11 -0.29 -22.77
N TYR A 195 -13.08 -1.07 -23.04
CA TYR A 195 -12.80 -1.67 -24.35
C TYR A 195 -12.56 -3.17 -24.19
N MET A 196 -13.31 -3.98 -24.94
CA MET A 196 -13.08 -5.41 -25.06
C MET A 196 -12.27 -5.69 -26.32
N LEU A 197 -11.10 -6.31 -26.17
CA LEU A 197 -10.18 -6.59 -27.27
C LEU A 197 -10.11 -8.09 -27.53
N PRO A 198 -10.26 -8.55 -28.78
CA PRO A 198 -10.33 -9.98 -29.10
C PRO A 198 -9.01 -10.73 -28.81
N GLU A 199 -7.89 -10.04 -28.70
CA GLU A 199 -6.61 -10.65 -28.32
C GLU A 199 -6.53 -10.98 -26.83
N LEU A 200 -7.35 -10.34 -25.99
CA LEU A 200 -7.36 -10.47 -24.53
C LEU A 200 -8.56 -11.31 -24.10
N GLN A 201 -8.40 -12.63 -24.11
CA GLN A 201 -9.48 -13.59 -23.83
C GLN A 201 -9.56 -14.01 -22.36
N ASP A 202 -8.41 -14.20 -21.72
CA ASP A 202 -8.33 -14.65 -20.33
C ASP A 202 -8.08 -13.46 -19.39
N GLY A 203 -8.68 -13.52 -18.20
CA GLY A 203 -8.33 -12.62 -17.10
C GLY A 203 -6.87 -12.78 -16.69
N LEU A 204 -6.20 -11.65 -16.40
CA LEU A 204 -4.76 -11.61 -16.13
C LEU A 204 -4.43 -10.73 -14.93
N SER A 205 -3.65 -11.27 -14.00
CA SER A 205 -3.29 -10.60 -12.75
C SER A 205 -1.81 -10.71 -12.45
N PHE A 206 -1.25 -9.74 -11.71
CA PHE A 206 0.17 -9.66 -11.38
C PHE A 206 1.09 -9.73 -12.60
N HIS A 207 0.65 -9.16 -13.72
CA HIS A 207 1.45 -8.97 -14.91
C HIS A 207 2.32 -7.72 -14.76
N VAL A 208 3.34 -7.64 -15.60
CA VAL A 208 4.16 -6.43 -15.75
C VAL A 208 3.55 -5.58 -16.85
N SER A 209 3.56 -4.26 -16.67
CA SER A 209 3.11 -3.29 -17.67
C SER A 209 4.15 -2.18 -17.82
N ILE A 210 4.63 -1.94 -19.03
CA ILE A 210 5.58 -0.87 -19.34
C ILE A 210 4.95 0.03 -20.39
N ALA A 211 4.76 1.30 -20.05
CA ALA A 211 4.21 2.28 -20.97
C ALA A 211 5.31 3.16 -21.56
N ARG A 212 5.17 3.46 -22.84
CA ARG A 212 6.01 4.40 -23.57
C ARG A 212 5.20 5.08 -24.65
N ASP A 213 5.21 6.40 -24.64
CA ASP A 213 4.45 7.22 -25.57
C ASP A 213 2.98 6.79 -25.61
N ASP A 214 2.50 6.32 -26.76
CA ASP A 214 1.12 5.89 -27.01
C ASP A 214 0.89 4.37 -26.82
N THR A 215 1.90 3.66 -26.33
CA THR A 215 1.95 2.19 -26.34
C THR A 215 2.22 1.62 -24.94
N ILE A 216 1.54 0.54 -24.59
CA ILE A 216 1.77 -0.24 -23.37
C ILE A 216 2.13 -1.68 -23.75
N TYR A 217 3.20 -2.19 -23.15
CA TYR A 217 3.60 -3.58 -23.24
C TYR A 217 3.17 -4.31 -21.97
N ILE A 218 2.32 -5.31 -22.10
CA ILE A 218 1.89 -6.19 -21.00
C ILE A 218 2.61 -7.52 -21.12
N LEU A 219 3.36 -7.90 -20.08
CA LEU A 219 4.24 -9.06 -20.07
C LEU A 219 3.88 -10.01 -18.92
N GLY A 220 3.78 -11.31 -19.26
CA GLY A 220 3.56 -12.37 -18.28
C GLY A 220 2.19 -12.26 -17.62
N GLY A 221 2.17 -12.40 -16.29
CA GLY A 221 0.97 -12.47 -15.47
C GLY A 221 0.51 -13.90 -15.17
N HIS A 222 -0.49 -13.99 -14.30
CA HIS A 222 -1.10 -15.22 -13.88
C HIS A 222 -2.61 -15.17 -14.16
N SER A 223 -3.10 -16.16 -14.89
CA SER A 223 -4.52 -16.43 -15.06
C SER A 223 -4.95 -17.50 -14.06
N LEU A 224 -5.81 -17.13 -13.12
CA LEU A 224 -6.40 -17.97 -12.10
C LEU A 224 -7.33 -19.04 -12.68
N GLN A 225 -8.13 -18.68 -13.68
CA GLN A 225 -9.09 -19.61 -14.29
C GLN A 225 -8.38 -20.87 -14.82
N ASN A 226 -7.24 -20.67 -15.48
CA ASN A 226 -6.45 -21.74 -16.06
C ASN A 226 -5.30 -22.19 -15.13
N ASN A 227 -5.06 -21.47 -14.03
CA ASN A 227 -3.88 -21.57 -13.16
C ASN A 227 -2.56 -21.59 -13.95
N THR A 228 -2.43 -20.70 -14.93
CA THR A 228 -1.29 -20.65 -15.85
C THR A 228 -0.57 -19.31 -15.83
N ARG A 229 0.74 -19.36 -16.08
CA ARG A 229 1.58 -18.20 -16.36
C ARG A 229 2.04 -18.31 -17.80
N SER A 230 1.18 -17.93 -18.73
CA SER A 230 1.52 -18.00 -20.15
C SER A 230 2.60 -16.96 -20.48
N PRO A 231 3.56 -17.26 -21.38
CA PRO A 231 4.60 -16.33 -21.81
C PRO A 231 4.04 -15.28 -22.78
N ASN A 232 2.93 -14.64 -22.40
CA ASN A 232 2.23 -13.69 -23.22
C ASN A 232 2.96 -12.35 -23.22
N LEU A 233 2.99 -11.73 -24.40
CA LEU A 233 3.45 -10.36 -24.58
C LEU A 233 2.42 -9.64 -25.46
N TYR A 234 1.69 -8.70 -24.85
CA TYR A 234 0.70 -7.89 -25.56
C TYR A 234 1.25 -6.49 -25.76
N LYS A 235 1.05 -5.96 -26.96
CA LYS A 235 1.26 -4.57 -27.29
C LYS A 235 -0.09 -3.90 -27.45
N LEU A 236 -0.42 -3.03 -26.50
CA LEU A 236 -1.61 -2.21 -26.53
C LEU A 236 -1.24 -0.82 -27.05
N LYS A 237 -1.86 -0.37 -28.14
CA LYS A 237 -1.65 0.95 -28.73
C LYS A 237 -2.92 1.80 -28.61
N ILE A 238 -2.78 3.00 -28.07
CA ILE A 238 -3.86 3.93 -27.77
C ILE A 238 -3.69 5.19 -28.63
N ASP A 239 -4.59 5.41 -29.57
CA ASP A 239 -4.63 6.64 -30.37
C ASP A 239 -5.74 7.56 -29.85
N LEU A 240 -5.40 8.84 -29.66
CA LEU A 240 -6.27 9.87 -29.09
C LEU A 240 -6.57 10.98 -30.12
N PRO A 241 -7.39 10.72 -31.16
CA PRO A 241 -7.81 11.75 -32.10
C PRO A 241 -8.72 12.80 -31.44
N LEU A 242 -9.23 13.76 -32.23
CA LEU A 242 -10.25 14.71 -31.75
C LEU A 242 -11.60 14.04 -31.46
N GLY A 243 -11.86 12.89 -32.08
CA GLY A 243 -13.05 12.07 -31.83
C GLY A 243 -12.84 11.02 -30.74
N SER A 244 -13.47 9.86 -30.89
CA SER A 244 -13.35 8.75 -29.95
C SER A 244 -11.93 8.15 -29.94
N PRO A 245 -11.39 7.79 -28.76
CA PRO A 245 -10.15 7.03 -28.67
C PRO A 245 -10.21 5.72 -29.46
N ALA A 246 -9.08 5.30 -30.01
CA ALA A 246 -8.93 3.98 -30.62
C ALA A 246 -7.93 3.16 -29.82
N VAL A 247 -8.32 1.93 -29.47
CA VAL A 247 -7.50 0.99 -28.72
C VAL A 247 -7.29 -0.26 -29.58
N THR A 248 -6.03 -0.63 -29.78
CA THR A 248 -5.67 -1.83 -30.56
C THR A 248 -4.71 -2.69 -29.76
N CYS A 249 -4.91 -4.01 -29.77
CA CYS A 249 -4.00 -4.96 -29.14
C CYS A 249 -3.32 -5.80 -30.23
N THR A 250 -2.06 -6.12 -30.04
CA THR A 250 -1.32 -7.06 -30.89
C THR A 250 -0.54 -8.01 -30.00
N VAL A 251 -0.67 -9.31 -30.26
CA VAL A 251 0.13 -10.32 -29.56
C VAL A 251 1.50 -10.41 -30.22
N LEU A 252 2.57 -10.21 -29.44
CA LEU A 252 3.94 -10.31 -29.90
C LEU A 252 4.57 -11.64 -29.42
N PRO A 253 5.51 -12.22 -30.20
CA PRO A 253 6.30 -13.35 -29.73
C PRO A 253 7.36 -12.91 -28.71
N GLY A 254 7.98 -13.87 -28.01
CA GLY A 254 9.12 -13.59 -27.13
C GLY A 254 8.76 -13.10 -25.72
N GLY A 255 7.51 -13.31 -25.28
CA GLY A 255 7.13 -13.05 -23.89
C GLY A 255 7.78 -14.00 -22.89
N ILE A 256 7.65 -13.67 -21.60
CA ILE A 256 8.23 -14.43 -20.48
C ILE A 256 7.09 -14.97 -19.61
N SER A 257 7.17 -16.25 -19.27
CA SER A 257 6.31 -16.86 -18.26
C SER A 257 6.76 -16.41 -16.86
N VAL A 258 6.08 -15.41 -16.32
CA VAL A 258 6.36 -14.86 -14.98
C VAL A 258 5.14 -14.17 -14.41
N SER A 259 4.92 -14.23 -13.10
CA SER A 259 3.97 -13.38 -12.37
C SER A 259 4.65 -12.66 -11.22
N SER A 260 4.12 -11.49 -10.84
CA SER A 260 4.61 -10.69 -9.70
C SER A 260 6.10 -10.35 -9.83
N ALA A 261 6.59 -10.16 -11.06
CA ALA A 261 7.93 -9.63 -11.30
C ALA A 261 7.95 -8.13 -10.98
N ILE A 262 9.14 -7.63 -10.67
CA ILE A 262 9.39 -6.22 -10.41
C ILE A 262 10.14 -5.68 -11.61
N VAL A 263 9.73 -4.50 -12.10
CA VAL A 263 10.44 -3.79 -13.17
C VAL A 263 10.94 -2.48 -12.61
N THR A 264 12.21 -2.19 -12.85
CA THR A 264 12.84 -0.91 -12.53
C THR A 264 13.45 -0.32 -13.80
N GLN A 265 13.35 0.99 -13.96
CA GLN A 265 13.93 1.70 -15.10
C GLN A 265 15.39 2.03 -14.82
N ILE A 266 16.29 1.65 -15.74
CA ILE A 266 17.74 1.94 -15.62
C ILE A 266 18.18 3.08 -16.54
N SER A 267 17.50 3.29 -17.67
CA SER A 267 17.68 4.43 -18.57
C SER A 267 16.34 4.78 -19.23
N ASP A 268 16.26 5.84 -20.03
CA ASP A 268 15.02 6.31 -20.66
C ASP A 268 14.26 5.19 -21.41
N ASN A 269 15.00 4.26 -22.02
CA ASN A 269 14.46 3.23 -22.90
C ASN A 269 14.69 1.80 -22.39
N GLU A 270 15.46 1.64 -21.32
CA GLU A 270 15.87 0.33 -20.81
C GLU A 270 15.35 0.10 -19.39
N PHE A 271 14.84 -1.10 -19.20
CA PHE A 271 14.26 -1.56 -17.95
C PHE A 271 14.88 -2.90 -17.57
N VAL A 272 14.93 -3.19 -16.28
CA VAL A 272 15.32 -4.50 -15.77
C VAL A 272 14.11 -5.15 -15.10
N LEU A 273 13.74 -6.32 -15.60
CA LEU A 273 12.80 -7.22 -14.97
C LEU A 273 13.55 -8.14 -14.02
N VAL A 274 13.19 -8.08 -12.75
CA VAL A 274 13.74 -8.90 -11.68
C VAL A 274 12.63 -9.70 -11.04
N GLY A 275 12.92 -10.99 -10.88
CA GLY A 275 12.22 -11.83 -9.96
C GLY A 275 10.81 -12.28 -10.38
N GLY A 276 9.92 -12.41 -9.40
CA GLY A 276 8.60 -13.02 -9.59
C GLY A 276 8.62 -14.55 -9.54
N TYR A 277 7.62 -15.16 -10.16
CA TYR A 277 7.33 -16.60 -10.06
C TYR A 277 7.08 -17.23 -11.43
N HIS A 278 7.74 -18.35 -11.71
CA HIS A 278 7.49 -19.18 -12.89
C HIS A 278 6.34 -20.17 -12.65
N SER A 279 6.19 -20.64 -11.40
CA SER A 279 5.08 -21.48 -10.95
C SER A 279 4.80 -21.25 -9.46
N ASP A 280 3.76 -21.89 -8.91
CA ASP A 280 3.38 -21.75 -7.50
C ASP A 280 4.42 -22.32 -6.50
N SER A 281 5.37 -23.11 -7.01
CA SER A 281 6.46 -23.71 -6.24
C SER A 281 7.85 -23.19 -6.64
N GLN A 282 7.96 -22.44 -7.74
CA GLN A 282 9.24 -22.02 -8.29
C GLN A 282 9.27 -20.50 -8.54
N LYS A 283 10.05 -19.80 -7.71
CA LYS A 283 10.42 -18.41 -7.95
C LYS A 283 11.41 -18.29 -9.13
N ARG A 284 11.42 -17.13 -9.79
CA ARG A 284 12.31 -16.83 -10.92
C ARG A 284 13.58 -16.13 -10.44
N LEU A 285 14.75 -16.73 -10.62
CA LEU A 285 16.04 -16.09 -10.29
C LEU A 285 16.71 -15.39 -11.47
N VAL A 286 16.18 -15.57 -12.67
CA VAL A 286 16.69 -14.97 -13.91
C VAL A 286 16.22 -13.52 -14.02
N CYS A 287 17.14 -12.61 -14.31
CA CYS A 287 16.86 -11.22 -14.63
C CYS A 287 16.83 -11.02 -16.15
N ASN A 288 16.04 -10.06 -16.62
CA ASN A 288 15.99 -9.70 -18.03
C ASN A 288 16.11 -8.19 -18.19
N THR A 289 16.85 -7.77 -19.22
CA THR A 289 16.82 -6.39 -19.70
C THR A 289 15.75 -6.29 -20.79
N ILE A 290 14.90 -5.28 -20.66
CA ILE A 290 13.86 -4.95 -21.62
C ILE A 290 14.26 -3.63 -22.26
N VAL A 291 14.51 -3.64 -23.56
CA VAL A 291 14.85 -2.46 -24.34
C VAL A 291 13.66 -2.10 -25.21
N LEU A 292 13.23 -0.84 -25.14
CA LEU A 292 12.19 -0.29 -26.00
C LEU A 292 12.84 0.61 -27.05
N GLU A 293 12.70 0.29 -28.33
CA GLU A 293 13.26 1.09 -29.45
C GLU A 293 12.29 1.06 -30.62
N ASP A 294 12.05 2.21 -31.27
CA ASP A 294 11.28 2.31 -32.52
C ASP A 294 9.96 1.51 -32.53
N SER A 295 9.18 1.60 -31.45
CA SER A 295 7.93 0.83 -31.26
C SER A 295 8.07 -0.70 -31.23
N LYS A 296 9.28 -1.20 -30.95
CA LYS A 296 9.61 -2.60 -30.68
C LYS A 296 10.03 -2.77 -29.23
N ILE A 297 9.89 -4.00 -28.76
CA ILE A 297 10.33 -4.46 -27.46
C ILE A 297 11.30 -5.61 -27.67
N GLU A 298 12.49 -5.50 -27.11
CA GLU A 298 13.47 -6.56 -27.06
C GLU A 298 13.68 -6.99 -25.62
N ILE A 299 13.64 -8.30 -25.39
CA ILE A 299 13.77 -8.89 -24.06
C ILE A 299 14.95 -9.83 -24.08
N VAL A 300 16.01 -9.47 -23.36
CA VAL A 300 17.28 -10.20 -23.32
C VAL A 300 17.52 -10.69 -21.90
N GLU A 301 18.06 -11.90 -21.75
CA GLU A 301 18.50 -12.39 -20.44
C GLU A 301 19.76 -11.63 -20.00
N SER A 302 19.74 -11.15 -18.76
CA SER A 302 20.81 -10.32 -18.20
C SER A 302 21.51 -11.05 -17.07
N ALA A 303 22.78 -10.74 -16.86
CA ALA A 303 23.53 -11.28 -15.73
C ALA A 303 22.86 -10.85 -14.42
N GLY A 304 22.25 -11.81 -13.73
CA GLY A 304 21.67 -11.59 -12.41
C GLY A 304 22.74 -11.35 -11.34
N PRO A 305 22.36 -10.82 -10.16
CA PRO A 305 23.29 -10.70 -9.04
C PRO A 305 23.68 -12.08 -8.51
N GLU A 306 24.73 -12.13 -7.70
CA GLU A 306 25.01 -13.31 -6.89
C GLU A 306 23.95 -13.46 -5.78
N TRP A 307 22.87 -14.20 -6.09
CA TRP A 307 21.82 -14.46 -5.12
C TRP A 307 22.34 -15.22 -3.90
N THR A 308 22.04 -14.70 -2.70
CA THR A 308 22.40 -15.35 -1.43
C THR A 308 21.73 -16.71 -1.29
N PRO A 309 22.30 -17.64 -0.50
CA PRO A 309 21.65 -18.90 -0.19
C PRO A 309 20.24 -18.72 0.40
N ASP A 310 20.03 -17.71 1.24
CA ASP A 310 18.73 -17.46 1.85
C ASP A 310 17.66 -17.13 0.80
N ILE A 311 17.98 -16.27 -0.16
CA ILE A 311 17.09 -15.99 -1.29
C ILE A 311 16.88 -17.27 -2.12
N LYS A 312 17.95 -17.97 -2.48
CA LYS A 312 17.89 -19.20 -3.31
C LYS A 312 17.03 -20.30 -2.70
N HIS A 313 17.05 -20.49 -1.38
CA HIS A 313 16.29 -21.55 -0.71
C HIS A 313 14.93 -21.10 -0.20
N CYS A 314 14.69 -19.79 0.00
CA CYS A 314 13.38 -19.32 0.43
C CYS A 314 12.31 -19.57 -0.64
N ARG A 315 11.15 -20.09 -0.25
CA ARG A 315 10.06 -20.40 -1.19
C ARG A 315 9.46 -19.12 -1.81
N MET A 316 9.44 -18.04 -1.06
CA MET A 316 8.73 -16.81 -1.40
C MET A 316 9.65 -15.60 -1.26
N TRP A 317 9.38 -14.60 -2.09
CA TRP A 317 9.90 -13.25 -1.95
C TRP A 317 8.85 -12.23 -2.40
N PHE A 318 9.07 -10.99 -2.03
CA PHE A 318 8.25 -9.88 -2.46
C PHE A 318 9.14 -8.65 -2.53
N GLY A 319 8.65 -7.59 -3.17
CA GLY A 319 9.43 -6.38 -3.29
C GLY A 319 8.72 -5.35 -4.14
N CYS A 320 9.38 -4.23 -4.32
CA CYS A 320 8.89 -3.12 -5.12
C CYS A 320 10.07 -2.35 -5.71
N ASP A 321 9.82 -1.68 -6.83
CA ASP A 321 10.76 -0.75 -7.45
C ASP A 321 10.95 0.46 -6.54
N MET A 322 12.19 0.85 -6.28
CA MET A 322 12.55 2.06 -5.53
C MET A 322 12.71 3.27 -6.46
N GLY A 323 12.65 3.08 -7.77
CA GLY A 323 13.10 4.04 -8.77
C GLY A 323 14.61 3.99 -8.96
N GLU A 324 15.08 4.73 -9.97
CA GLU A 324 16.51 4.91 -10.28
C GLU A 324 17.29 3.60 -10.45
N GLY A 325 16.65 2.54 -10.94
CA GLY A 325 17.29 1.24 -11.15
C GLY A 325 17.50 0.41 -9.88
N SER A 326 16.86 0.77 -8.76
CA SER A 326 16.98 0.08 -7.48
C SER A 326 15.70 -0.67 -7.11
N VAL A 327 15.84 -1.84 -6.49
CA VAL A 327 14.71 -2.68 -6.05
C VAL A 327 14.88 -3.10 -4.60
N LEU A 328 13.84 -2.92 -3.79
CA LEU A 328 13.78 -3.46 -2.42
C LEU A 328 13.14 -4.85 -2.47
N LEU A 329 13.87 -5.87 -2.03
CA LEU A 329 13.43 -7.25 -1.91
C LEU A 329 13.29 -7.66 -0.45
N GLY A 330 12.26 -8.47 -0.16
CA GLY A 330 11.99 -9.06 1.14
C GLY A 330 11.80 -10.58 1.03
N ILE A 331 12.38 -11.33 1.97
CA ILE A 331 12.11 -12.76 2.17
C ILE A 331 11.63 -13.02 3.60
N PRO A 332 10.67 -13.94 3.81
CA PRO A 332 10.30 -14.37 5.16
C PRO A 332 11.48 -15.00 5.90
N GLY A 333 11.66 -14.63 7.17
CA GLY A 333 12.68 -15.21 8.03
C GLY A 333 12.36 -16.65 8.43
N ALA A 334 13.38 -17.52 8.46
CA ALA A 334 13.21 -18.95 8.73
C ALA A 334 12.92 -19.28 10.21
N ASN A 335 13.26 -18.38 11.14
CA ASN A 335 13.23 -18.65 12.58
C ASN A 335 11.98 -18.09 13.28
N LYS A 336 10.96 -18.94 13.45
CA LYS A 336 9.71 -18.60 14.16
C LYS A 336 9.84 -18.41 15.68
N GLN A 337 11.03 -18.63 16.26
CA GLN A 337 11.20 -18.75 17.72
C GLN A 337 11.64 -17.47 18.44
N ILE A 338 12.19 -16.47 17.74
CA ILE A 338 12.76 -15.28 18.41
C ILE A 338 11.92 -14.02 18.12
N ILE A 339 11.39 -13.86 16.90
CA ILE A 339 10.42 -12.80 16.55
C ILE A 339 9.46 -13.38 15.49
N PRO A 340 8.17 -13.63 15.79
CA PRO A 340 7.20 -13.94 14.76
C PRO A 340 7.07 -12.71 13.83
N ASP A 341 7.16 -12.92 12.51
CA ASP A 341 7.10 -11.91 11.43
C ASP A 341 8.41 -11.17 11.05
N ALA A 342 9.59 -11.70 11.39
CA ALA A 342 10.85 -11.14 10.86
C ALA A 342 10.98 -11.42 9.35
N ASN A 343 11.06 -10.37 8.53
CA ASN A 343 11.47 -10.43 7.13
C ASN A 343 12.93 -9.96 7.00
N TYR A 344 13.70 -10.59 6.11
CA TYR A 344 15.03 -10.09 5.71
C TYR A 344 14.90 -9.25 4.44
N PHE A 345 15.55 -8.09 4.42
CA PHE A 345 15.47 -7.15 3.30
C PHE A 345 16.81 -7.02 2.58
N TYR A 346 16.73 -6.80 1.27
CA TYR A 346 17.86 -6.63 0.37
C TYR A 346 17.57 -5.50 -0.60
N ILE A 347 18.57 -4.68 -0.92
CA ILE A 347 18.54 -3.77 -2.07
C ILE A 347 19.29 -4.44 -3.21
N LEU A 348 18.66 -4.49 -4.37
CA LEU A 348 19.29 -4.83 -5.63
C LEU A 348 19.44 -3.55 -6.46
N ARG A 349 20.68 -3.15 -6.76
CA ARG A 349 20.97 -2.06 -7.70
C ARG A 349 21.28 -2.63 -9.07
N CYS A 350 20.54 -2.16 -10.07
CA CYS A 350 20.63 -2.66 -11.44
C CYS A 350 21.59 -1.84 -12.31
N LYS A 351 21.81 -0.57 -11.98
CA LYS A 351 22.85 0.27 -12.61
C LYS A 351 24.26 -0.19 -12.22
N GLY A 352 25.25 0.17 -13.03
CA GLY A 352 26.65 -0.19 -12.80
C GLY A 352 27.26 0.60 -11.64
N ALA A 353 28.15 -0.02 -10.87
CA ALA A 353 28.80 0.61 -9.70
C ALA A 353 29.73 1.80 -10.04
N GLU A 354 29.94 2.12 -11.31
CA GLU A 354 30.72 3.28 -11.75
C GLU A 354 29.87 4.56 -11.85
N GLU A 355 28.57 4.44 -12.16
CA GLU A 355 27.63 5.58 -12.19
C GLU A 355 27.22 6.02 -10.77
N ASP A 356 27.04 5.06 -9.85
CA ASP A 356 26.74 5.34 -8.43
C ASP A 356 27.85 6.18 -7.76
N LYS A 357 29.11 6.00 -8.18
CA LYS A 357 30.23 6.80 -7.65
C LYS A 357 30.19 8.25 -8.13
N GLU A 358 29.77 8.49 -9.37
CA GLU A 358 29.61 9.84 -9.89
C GLU A 358 28.45 10.55 -9.19
N GLU A 359 27.33 9.88 -8.94
CA GLU A 359 26.20 10.46 -8.18
C GLU A 359 26.52 10.67 -6.68
N GLU A 360 27.23 9.74 -6.01
CA GLU A 360 27.75 9.94 -4.64
C GLU A 360 28.77 11.08 -4.58
N LEU A 361 29.65 11.20 -5.59
CA LEU A 361 30.58 12.33 -5.70
C LEU A 361 29.85 13.66 -5.93
N ILE A 362 28.84 13.70 -6.81
CA ILE A 362 28.07 14.93 -7.09
C ILE A 362 27.31 15.40 -5.84
N THR A 363 26.71 14.48 -5.08
CA THR A 363 26.05 14.80 -3.81
C THR A 363 27.02 15.19 -2.70
N GLN A 364 28.25 14.65 -2.67
CA GLN A 364 29.32 15.09 -1.76
C GLN A 364 29.96 16.43 -2.15
N THR A 365 30.00 16.78 -3.43
CA THR A 365 30.68 17.99 -3.92
C THR A 365 29.87 19.27 -3.67
N CYS A 366 28.56 19.15 -3.41
CA CYS A 366 27.72 20.27 -2.95
C CYS A 366 27.90 20.61 -1.46
N SER A 367 28.80 19.94 -0.76
CA SER A 367 29.24 20.27 0.60
C SER A 367 30.74 20.59 0.62
N GLN A 368 31.14 21.67 -0.04
CA GLN A 368 32.50 22.19 0.11
C GLN A 368 32.65 22.89 1.47
N THR A 369 33.48 22.25 2.29
CA THR A 369 34.12 22.80 3.49
C THR A 369 35.08 23.92 3.11
N SER A 370 34.76 25.17 3.48
CA SER A 370 35.75 26.26 3.50
C SER A 370 36.45 26.29 4.86
N SER A 371 37.70 25.84 4.91
CA SER A 371 38.60 26.01 6.06
C SER A 371 39.32 27.37 6.00
N GLU A 372 39.50 27.95 7.18
CA GLU A 372 39.91 29.32 7.55
C GLU A 372 41.35 29.75 7.18
N ASP A 373 41.59 31.08 7.05
CA ASP A 373 42.52 31.87 7.91
C ASP A 373 42.38 33.40 7.63
N PRO A 374 42.84 34.35 8.50
CA PRO A 374 42.11 35.59 8.80
C PRO A 374 42.91 36.85 8.36
N GLY A 375 42.28 38.02 8.41
CA GLY A 375 42.99 39.26 8.11
C GLY A 375 42.12 40.51 8.10
N ASP A 376 41.88 41.05 9.30
CA ASP A 376 41.95 42.47 9.66
C ASP A 376 41.37 43.54 8.70
N SER A 377 40.21 44.13 9.05
CA SER A 377 40.03 45.59 9.19
C SER A 377 38.60 45.96 9.61
N THR A 378 38.50 46.97 10.46
CA THR A 378 37.33 47.55 11.15
C THR A 378 36.69 48.72 10.34
N PRO A 379 35.78 49.55 10.90
CA PRO A 379 34.34 49.30 11.09
C PRO A 379 33.44 50.43 10.48
N PHE A 380 32.17 50.16 10.14
CA PHE A 380 31.10 51.19 10.01
C PHE A 380 29.75 50.48 10.21
N GLU A 381 29.08 50.66 11.36
CA GLU A 381 28.10 51.71 11.71
C GLU A 381 26.76 51.62 10.98
N ASP A 382 25.74 51.39 11.82
CA ASP A 382 24.31 51.67 11.73
C ASP A 382 23.44 51.00 10.66
N SER A 383 22.55 50.11 11.13
CA SER A 383 21.15 50.51 11.36
C SER A 383 20.44 49.46 12.23
N GLU A 384 20.24 49.86 13.49
CA GLU A 384 19.08 49.62 14.36
C GLU A 384 17.81 49.01 13.70
N GLU A 385 17.27 47.94 14.32
CA GLU A 385 15.99 48.02 15.04
C GLU A 385 15.71 46.73 15.86
N PHE A 386 15.96 46.88 17.17
CA PHE A 386 15.25 46.36 18.34
C PHE A 386 14.63 44.94 18.37
N CYS A 387 15.39 44.05 19.05
CA CYS A 387 14.91 43.04 19.98
C CYS A 387 14.27 43.65 21.24
N PHE A 388 13.40 42.90 21.93
CA PHE A 388 13.33 42.70 23.40
C PHE A 388 12.31 41.56 23.65
N SER A 389 12.52 40.53 24.46
CA SER A 389 13.50 40.19 25.51
C SER A 389 13.39 38.66 25.72
N ALA A 390 14.47 37.86 25.87
CA ALA A 390 15.28 37.65 27.09
C ALA A 390 14.39 37.20 28.27
N GLU A 391 14.64 36.13 29.03
CA GLU A 391 15.85 35.48 29.58
C GLU A 391 15.48 33.99 29.87
N ALA A 392 16.35 32.99 30.09
CA ALA A 392 17.74 32.93 30.53
C ALA A 392 18.35 31.57 30.12
N ASN A 393 19.64 31.60 29.80
CA ASN A 393 20.53 30.45 29.61
C ASN A 393 20.78 29.67 30.91
N SER A 394 20.90 28.35 30.82
CA SER A 394 21.93 27.59 31.56
C SER A 394 22.05 26.14 31.07
N PHE A 395 23.28 25.72 30.72
CA PHE A 395 23.80 24.34 30.74
C PHE A 395 23.19 23.34 29.73
N ASP A 396 23.88 22.35 29.17
CA ASP A 396 25.29 22.00 29.01
C ASP A 396 25.32 20.96 27.87
N ALA A 397 26.50 20.68 27.32
CA ALA A 397 26.70 19.58 26.38
C ALA A 397 26.42 18.20 27.02
N ASP A 398 26.11 17.22 26.17
CA ASP A 398 25.84 15.81 26.45
C ASP A 398 24.46 15.48 27.03
N ASP A 399 23.49 15.24 26.13
CA ASP A 399 22.50 14.19 26.40
C ASP A 399 22.29 13.34 25.14
N ALA A 400 22.69 12.08 25.26
CA ALA A 400 22.35 11.04 24.32
C ALA A 400 20.89 10.68 24.61
N ASP A 401 19.96 11.17 23.77
CA ASP A 401 18.55 10.81 23.78
C ASP A 401 18.37 9.30 23.56
N THR A 402 18.62 8.55 24.62
CA THR A 402 18.21 7.17 24.82
C THR A 402 16.73 7.27 25.12
N TYR A 403 15.92 6.98 24.10
CA TYR A 403 14.47 6.87 24.20
C TYR A 403 14.10 6.04 25.44
N ASN A 404 13.42 6.67 26.39
CA ASN A 404 12.96 6.02 27.61
C ASN A 404 11.55 5.49 27.37
N GLU A 405 11.37 4.17 27.38
CA GLU A 405 10.06 3.52 27.16
C GLU A 405 9.06 3.78 28.32
N ASP A 406 9.49 4.45 29.40
CA ASP A 406 8.69 4.74 30.59
C ASP A 406 7.86 6.04 30.50
N ASP A 407 8.02 6.84 29.43
CA ASP A 407 7.21 8.06 29.18
C ASP A 407 5.89 7.77 28.42
N GLU A 408 5.43 6.52 28.41
CA GLU A 408 4.05 6.16 28.07
C GLU A 408 3.09 6.62 29.21
N GLU A 409 3.08 7.93 29.49
CA GLU A 409 2.10 8.54 30.38
C GLU A 409 0.73 8.60 29.68
N ASP A 410 -0.11 7.66 30.10
CA ASP A 410 -1.55 7.59 29.94
C ASP A 410 -2.09 7.51 28.49
N GLU A 411 -2.03 6.29 27.92
CA GLU A 411 -2.74 5.91 26.69
C GLU A 411 -4.27 6.14 26.70
N SER A 412 -4.87 6.58 27.82
CA SER A 412 -6.31 6.79 27.96
C SER A 412 -6.84 8.13 27.42
N GLU A 413 -5.98 9.14 27.15
CA GLU A 413 -6.48 10.48 26.80
C GLU A 413 -6.55 10.84 25.30
N THR A 414 -6.05 10.01 24.38
CA THR A 414 -6.14 10.35 22.94
C THR A 414 -6.58 9.20 22.02
N GLY A 415 -7.65 8.50 22.41
CA GLY A 415 -8.30 7.51 21.56
C GLY A 415 -8.62 8.02 20.15
N TYR A 416 -8.66 7.10 19.18
CA TYR A 416 -9.40 7.28 17.93
C TYR A 416 -10.72 8.01 18.21
N TRP A 417 -11.24 8.84 17.29
CA TRP A 417 -12.52 9.55 17.45
C TRP A 417 -13.70 8.57 17.59
N ILE A 418 -13.79 7.91 18.74
CA ILE A 418 -14.76 6.89 19.16
C ILE A 418 -15.59 7.58 20.24
N THR A 419 -16.60 8.29 19.80
CA THR A 419 -17.61 8.89 20.67
C THR A 419 -18.78 7.91 20.76
N CYS A 420 -18.72 6.90 21.66
CA CYS A 420 -19.83 5.93 21.80
C CYS A 420 -21.02 6.55 22.55
N CYS A 421 -20.88 6.67 23.87
CA CYS A 421 -21.79 7.33 24.80
C CYS A 421 -21.10 7.36 26.17
N ALA A 422 -21.53 8.27 27.05
CA ALA A 422 -20.95 8.43 28.38
C ALA A 422 -21.06 7.18 29.29
N SER A 423 -21.84 6.17 28.90
CA SER A 423 -22.04 4.92 29.66
C SER A 423 -21.34 3.70 29.05
N CYS A 424 -20.47 3.89 28.05
CA CYS A 424 -19.74 2.80 27.42
C CYS A 424 -18.56 2.31 28.30
N ASN A 425 -18.61 1.05 28.75
CA ASN A 425 -17.57 0.40 29.56
C ASN A 425 -16.74 -0.63 28.75
N ILE A 426 -16.72 -0.51 27.42
CA ILE A 426 -15.93 -1.39 26.55
C ILE A 426 -14.51 -0.85 26.52
N ASP A 427 -13.54 -1.72 26.83
CA ASP A 427 -12.12 -1.40 26.75
C ASP A 427 -11.76 -1.10 25.28
N ILE A 428 -11.63 0.20 24.99
CA ILE A 428 -10.38 0.76 24.48
C ILE A 428 -9.78 -0.22 23.52
N ASN A 429 -8.76 -0.93 24.03
CA ASN A 429 -7.68 -1.76 23.47
C ASN A 429 -8.04 -3.20 23.10
N THR A 430 -9.31 -3.61 23.18
CA THR A 430 -9.73 -4.99 22.86
C THR A 430 -10.34 -5.20 21.48
N TRP A 431 -10.31 -4.19 20.61
CA TRP A 431 -11.07 -4.14 19.36
C TRP A 431 -10.48 -4.99 18.21
N VAL A 432 -11.37 -5.51 17.36
CA VAL A 432 -11.02 -6.06 16.04
C VAL A 432 -12.09 -5.60 15.04
N PRO A 433 -11.71 -5.06 13.87
CA PRO A 433 -12.65 -4.57 12.87
C PRO A 433 -13.23 -5.72 12.03
N PHE A 434 -13.80 -6.74 12.69
CA PHE A 434 -14.52 -7.81 12.00
C PHE A 434 -16.04 -7.58 12.09
N TYR A 435 -16.68 -7.52 10.94
CA TYR A 435 -17.98 -8.17 10.77
C TYR A 435 -17.70 -9.63 10.46
N SER A 436 -17.54 -10.43 11.51
CA SER A 436 -17.65 -11.87 11.38
C SER A 436 -18.81 -12.30 12.25
N THR A 437 -19.69 -13.11 11.70
CA THR A 437 -20.72 -13.85 12.46
C THR A 437 -20.09 -14.88 13.42
N GLU A 438 -18.77 -14.98 13.50
CA GLU A 438 -18.04 -15.70 14.54
C GLU A 438 -17.93 -14.80 15.79
N LEU A 439 -19.04 -14.77 16.51
CA LEU A 439 -19.31 -14.01 17.73
C LEU A 439 -18.28 -14.28 18.83
N ASN A 440 -17.49 -13.26 19.21
CA ASN A 440 -16.98 -13.05 20.58
C ASN A 440 -16.41 -11.63 20.86
N LYS A 441 -16.57 -10.65 19.98
CA LYS A 441 -16.01 -9.28 20.14
C LYS A 441 -17.04 -8.18 19.83
N PRO A 442 -16.93 -6.97 20.42
CA PRO A 442 -17.90 -5.89 20.22
C PRO A 442 -17.82 -5.31 18.80
N ALA A 443 -18.96 -5.23 18.10
CA ALA A 443 -19.06 -4.66 16.75
C ALA A 443 -19.16 -3.12 16.78
N MET A 444 -18.54 -2.44 15.80
CA MET A 444 -18.63 -0.98 15.61
C MET A 444 -19.26 -0.62 14.26
N ILE A 445 -19.86 0.56 14.19
CA ILE A 445 -20.45 1.13 12.96
C ILE A 445 -20.05 2.61 12.83
N LEU A 446 -19.78 3.07 11.61
CA LEU A 446 -19.43 4.46 11.33
C LEU A 446 -20.70 5.33 11.24
N CYS A 447 -20.79 6.36 12.06
CA CYS A 447 -21.81 7.39 11.93
C CYS A 447 -21.42 8.37 10.81
N SER A 448 -22.31 8.55 9.83
CA SER A 448 -22.10 9.31 8.58
C SER A 448 -22.32 10.84 8.71
N SER A 449 -22.27 11.39 9.93
CA SER A 449 -22.45 12.84 10.18
C SER A 449 -21.10 13.56 10.30
N GLY A 450 -20.96 14.72 9.66
CA GLY A 450 -19.79 15.59 9.77
C GLY A 450 -18.48 14.91 9.37
N ALA A 451 -17.48 14.92 10.26
CA ALA A 451 -16.18 14.28 10.06
C ALA A 451 -16.20 12.74 10.16
N GLY A 452 -17.36 12.14 10.50
CA GLY A 452 -17.49 10.71 10.74
C GLY A 452 -16.86 10.26 12.06
N HIS A 453 -17.56 9.44 12.84
CA HIS A 453 -17.00 8.83 14.06
C HIS A 453 -17.54 7.42 14.23
N TRP A 454 -16.77 6.57 14.91
CA TRP A 454 -17.13 5.18 15.15
C TRP A 454 -17.91 5.03 16.45
N VAL A 455 -18.99 4.24 16.43
CA VAL A 455 -19.78 3.91 17.62
C VAL A 455 -19.92 2.41 17.77
N HIS A 456 -19.95 1.90 19.01
CA HIS A 456 -20.26 0.50 19.25
C HIS A 456 -21.73 0.22 18.89
N ALA A 457 -21.96 -0.78 18.05
CA ALA A 457 -23.29 -1.21 17.65
C ALA A 457 -24.18 -1.57 18.86
N GLN A 458 -23.57 -2.11 19.92
CA GLN A 458 -24.26 -2.43 21.16
C GLN A 458 -24.66 -1.17 21.97
N CYS A 459 -23.86 -0.09 21.97
CA CYS A 459 -24.27 1.19 22.59
C CYS A 459 -25.50 1.79 21.86
N MET A 460 -25.69 1.41 20.59
CA MET A 460 -26.70 1.96 19.68
C MET A 460 -27.94 1.06 19.54
N ASP A 461 -28.07 0.02 20.35
CA ASP A 461 -29.18 -0.96 20.30
C ASP A 461 -29.39 -1.61 18.91
N LEU A 462 -28.34 -1.69 18.09
CA LEU A 462 -28.41 -2.30 16.77
C LEU A 462 -28.43 -3.82 16.88
N SER A 463 -29.47 -4.46 16.35
CA SER A 463 -29.50 -5.92 16.22
C SER A 463 -28.56 -6.40 15.12
N GLU A 464 -28.11 -7.65 15.23
CA GLU A 464 -27.31 -8.32 14.19
C GLU A 464 -27.99 -8.25 12.81
N THR A 465 -29.30 -8.46 12.76
CA THR A 465 -30.10 -8.32 11.52
C THR A 465 -30.09 -6.91 10.93
N MET A 466 -30.00 -5.88 11.77
CA MET A 466 -29.94 -4.48 11.32
C MET A 466 -28.54 -4.14 10.81
N LEU A 467 -27.50 -4.67 11.45
CA LEU A 467 -26.12 -4.51 10.98
C LEU A 467 -25.91 -5.17 9.61
N LEU A 468 -26.47 -6.36 9.42
CA LEU A 468 -26.48 -7.02 8.11
C LEU A 468 -27.20 -6.18 7.06
N HIS A 469 -28.38 -5.64 7.38
CA HIS A 469 -29.13 -4.80 6.46
C HIS A 469 -28.38 -3.50 6.09
N LEU A 470 -27.74 -2.83 7.06
CA LEU A 470 -26.94 -1.62 6.82
C LEU A 470 -25.70 -1.93 5.95
N SER A 471 -25.10 -3.10 6.13
CA SER A 471 -23.98 -3.58 5.32
C SER A 471 -24.39 -3.95 3.89
N GLU A 472 -25.58 -4.51 3.70
CA GLU A 472 -26.07 -4.97 2.39
C GLU A 472 -26.60 -3.83 1.52
N ALA A 473 -27.23 -2.82 2.13
CA ALA A 473 -27.95 -1.78 1.41
C ALA A 473 -27.12 -0.50 1.18
N ASN A 474 -25.85 -0.46 1.60
CA ASN A 474 -24.96 0.72 1.52
C ASN A 474 -25.63 1.99 2.12
N VAL A 475 -26.40 1.79 3.19
CA VAL A 475 -27.22 2.83 3.81
C VAL A 475 -26.40 3.58 4.84
N LYS A 476 -26.43 4.92 4.78
CA LYS A 476 -25.78 5.78 5.77
C LYS A 476 -26.43 5.62 7.14
N TYR A 477 -25.62 5.27 8.14
CA TYR A 477 -26.04 5.19 9.53
C TYR A 477 -25.76 6.51 10.27
N PHE A 478 -26.69 6.94 11.12
CA PHE A 478 -26.53 8.10 12.01
C PHE A 478 -26.76 7.66 13.45
N CYS A 479 -25.80 7.96 14.33
CA CYS A 479 -25.89 7.60 15.74
C CYS A 479 -26.95 8.45 16.47
N ASN A 480 -27.29 8.05 17.69
CA ASN A 480 -28.34 8.71 18.48
C ASN A 480 -28.09 10.20 18.75
N GLU A 481 -26.83 10.64 18.74
CA GLU A 481 -26.47 12.06 18.89
C GLU A 481 -26.75 12.89 17.62
N HIS A 482 -26.89 12.24 16.46
CA HIS A 482 -27.06 12.89 15.16
C HIS A 482 -28.41 12.60 14.49
N ILE A 483 -29.34 11.91 15.17
CA ILE A 483 -30.69 11.60 14.67
C ILE A 483 -31.51 12.86 14.37
N ASP A 484 -31.31 13.95 15.12
CA ASP A 484 -32.12 15.16 14.98
C ASP A 484 -31.70 16.09 13.81
N LEU A 485 -30.53 15.88 13.21
CA LEU A 485 -29.99 16.72 12.14
C LEU A 485 -30.54 16.40 10.74
N ASN A 486 -31.17 15.23 10.55
CA ASN A 486 -31.72 14.82 9.25
C ASN A 486 -33.04 14.04 9.41
N LYS A 487 -34.15 14.75 9.68
CA LYS A 487 -35.52 14.19 9.79
C LYS A 487 -36.12 13.67 8.45
N GLY A 488 -35.30 13.20 7.52
CA GLY A 488 -35.71 12.77 6.18
C GLY A 488 -35.50 11.29 5.85
N LEU A 489 -34.71 10.53 6.63
CA LEU A 489 -34.41 9.13 6.33
C LEU A 489 -34.51 8.27 7.59
N GLN A 490 -35.22 7.14 7.47
CA GLN A 490 -35.72 6.32 8.56
C GLN A 490 -34.62 5.66 9.41
N THR A 491 -34.31 6.25 10.58
CA THR A 491 -33.86 5.50 11.75
C THR A 491 -35.08 5.06 12.56
N PRO A 492 -35.19 3.80 13.03
CA PRO A 492 -36.36 3.34 13.77
C PRO A 492 -36.51 4.11 15.10
N GLN A 493 -37.74 4.59 15.35
CA GLN A 493 -38.10 5.25 16.60
C GLN A 493 -37.95 4.31 17.80
N LYS A 494 -37.55 4.90 18.92
CA LYS A 494 -37.40 4.25 20.23
C LYS A 494 -38.74 3.63 20.68
N ALA A 495 -38.90 2.33 20.47
CA ALA A 495 -40.01 1.59 21.07
C ALA A 495 -39.75 1.42 22.57
N MET A 496 -40.77 1.64 23.39
CA MET A 496 -40.70 1.51 24.86
C MET A 496 -40.16 0.14 25.28
N CYS A 497 -39.33 0.18 26.33
CA CYS A 497 -38.60 -0.94 26.89
C CYS A 497 -39.52 -2.10 27.29
N LEU A 498 -39.47 -3.18 26.51
CA LEU A 498 -39.77 -4.52 27.02
C LEU A 498 -38.44 -5.11 27.49
N LYS A 499 -38.37 -5.52 28.76
CA LYS A 499 -37.20 -6.20 29.35
C LYS A 499 -36.80 -7.39 28.50
N LYS A 500 -35.81 -7.22 27.62
CA LYS A 500 -35.15 -8.33 26.92
C LYS A 500 -34.17 -8.98 27.89
N PRO A 501 -34.07 -10.32 27.91
CA PRO A 501 -33.11 -11.00 28.76
C PRO A 501 -31.69 -10.55 28.35
N PRO A 502 -30.80 -10.26 29.31
CA PRO A 502 -29.41 -9.97 29.00
C PRO A 502 -28.79 -11.18 28.28
N MET A 503 -27.89 -10.91 27.34
CA MET A 503 -27.00 -11.93 26.81
C MET A 503 -26.34 -12.67 27.99
N LYS A 504 -26.41 -14.00 27.96
CA LYS A 504 -25.99 -14.84 29.09
C LYS A 504 -24.53 -14.50 29.48
N PRO A 505 -24.26 -14.12 30.74
CA PRO A 505 -22.89 -14.03 31.23
C PRO A 505 -22.29 -15.44 31.35
N LEU A 506 -21.02 -15.59 30.96
CA LEU A 506 -20.26 -16.82 31.13
C LEU A 506 -20.16 -17.19 32.63
N ARG A 507 -20.74 -18.34 33.00
CA ARG A 507 -20.41 -19.01 34.27
C ARG A 507 -18.93 -19.41 34.23
N LYS A 508 -18.11 -18.83 35.10
CA LYS A 508 -16.80 -19.41 35.48
C LYS A 508 -17.06 -20.84 36.01
N LYS A 509 -16.65 -21.86 35.26
CA LYS A 509 -16.61 -23.24 35.79
C LYS A 509 -15.53 -23.30 36.86
N LYS A 510 -15.92 -23.65 38.09
CA LYS A 510 -14.99 -24.05 39.17
C LYS A 510 -14.21 -25.29 38.69
N THR A 511 -12.90 -25.24 38.88
CA THR A 511 -11.98 -26.38 38.72
C THR A 511 -12.41 -27.52 39.64
N MET A 512 -12.95 -28.59 39.04
CA MET A 512 -13.13 -29.86 39.76
C MET A 512 -11.81 -30.63 39.72
N LYS A 513 -11.21 -30.86 40.90
CA LYS A 513 -10.17 -31.87 41.09
C LYS A 513 -10.78 -33.24 40.82
N LEU A 514 -10.30 -33.94 39.79
CA LEU A 514 -10.56 -35.37 39.63
C LEU A 514 -9.34 -36.15 40.12
N SER A 515 -9.56 -37.00 41.11
CA SER A 515 -8.60 -38.01 41.58
C SER A 515 -8.52 -39.17 40.59
N THR A 516 -7.30 -39.64 40.33
CA THR A 516 -7.01 -40.87 39.59
C THR A 516 -7.50 -42.12 40.33
N PRO A 517 -7.90 -43.17 39.58
CA PRO A 517 -7.49 -44.51 39.96
C PRO A 517 -6.83 -45.28 38.80
N ALA A 518 -6.07 -46.29 39.21
CA ALA A 518 -5.06 -46.98 38.44
C ALA A 518 -5.59 -48.14 37.56
N LYS A 519 -4.78 -48.42 36.54
CA LYS A 519 -4.41 -49.74 35.97
C LYS A 519 -5.30 -50.42 34.92
N LYS A 520 -4.56 -50.84 33.88
CA LYS A 520 -4.77 -51.89 32.84
C LYS A 520 -5.66 -51.48 31.66
N SER A 521 -5.37 -51.81 30.40
CA SER A 521 -4.22 -52.44 29.73
C SER A 521 -4.59 -52.54 28.25
N PHE A 522 -3.57 -52.69 27.40
CA PHE A 522 -3.55 -53.47 26.14
C PHE A 522 -3.73 -52.75 24.78
N LEU A 523 -2.86 -53.22 23.85
CA LEU A 523 -2.75 -53.00 22.39
C LEU A 523 -2.26 -51.60 21.98
N ARG A 524 -1.00 -51.32 21.59
CA ARG A 524 0.10 -52.00 20.87
C ARG A 524 -0.18 -52.28 19.37
N ARG A 525 0.58 -51.56 18.53
CA ARG A 525 0.77 -51.66 17.06
C ARG A 525 -0.45 -51.19 16.26
N LEU A 526 -0.34 -50.40 15.20
CA LEU A 526 0.62 -50.40 14.10
C LEU A 526 0.99 -48.95 13.70
N PHE A 527 2.28 -48.60 13.75
CA PHE A 527 3.18 -48.26 12.62
C PHE A 527 3.09 -46.79 12.18
N GLU A 528 4.27 -46.17 12.24
CA GLU A 528 4.87 -45.15 11.36
C GLU A 528 3.98 -44.36 10.40
#